data_AF-A0A952I2E9-F1
#
_entry.id   AF-A0A952I2E9-F1
#
_cell.length_a   1.000
_cell.length_b   1.000
_cell.length_c   1.000
_cell.angle_alpha   90.00
_cell.angle_beta   90.00
_cell.angle_gamma   90.00
#
_symmetry.space_group_name_H-M   'P 1'
#
loop_
_entity.id
_entity.type
_entity.pdbx_description
1 polymer ?
#
loop_
_entity_poly.entity_id
_entity_poly.type
_entity_poly.pdbx_seq_one_letter_code
_entity_poly.pdbx_strand_id
1 'polypeptide(L)'
;MNIQILQLDDVAQGTFHYLPDHLQEQISQDEVLQVLEYRNQFFEKTNFSGFDDSDLKKTIGFIKATAAFEGYLIKRAKILAILQAEDEYLADFGFGDF
;
A
#
# COMPACT_ATOMS: atom_id res chain seq x y z
N MET A 1 -7.56 10.23 23.86
CA MET A 1 -7.11 9.97 22.49
C MET A 1 -7.88 8.76 22.00
N ASN A 2 -8.89 8.96 21.16
CA ASN A 2 -9.60 7.83 20.53
C ASN A 2 -8.64 7.27 19.48
N ILE A 3 -8.12 6.06 19.71
CA ILE A 3 -7.35 5.35 18.69
C ILE A 3 -8.39 4.87 17.68
N GLN A 4 -8.58 5.63 16.60
CA GLN A 4 -9.32 5.14 15.44
C GLN A 4 -8.45 4.07 14.79
N ILE A 5 -8.89 2.81 14.87
CA ILE A 5 -8.33 1.74 14.05
C ILE A 5 -8.92 1.98 12.66
N LEU A 6 -8.10 2.51 11.75
CA LEU A 6 -8.51 2.66 10.35
C LEU A 6 -8.72 1.26 9.77
N GLN A 7 -9.89 1.02 9.16
CA GLN A 7 -10.12 -0.21 8.42
C GLN A 7 -9.35 -0.13 7.10
N LEU A 8 -8.89 -1.27 6.58
CA LEU A 8 -8.08 -1.31 5.37
C LEU A 8 -8.82 -0.71 4.16
N ASP A 9 -10.14 -0.89 4.09
CA ASP A 9 -11.00 -0.30 3.06
C ASP A 9 -10.99 1.23 3.10
N ASP A 10 -11.05 1.83 4.30
CA ASP A 10 -10.97 3.28 4.49
C ASP A 10 -9.60 3.82 4.08
N VAL A 11 -8.52 3.09 4.43
CA VAL A 11 -7.16 3.45 4.02
C VAL A 11 -7.03 3.37 2.51
N ALA A 12 -7.49 2.30 1.87
CA ALA A 12 -7.43 2.13 0.42
C ALA A 12 -8.20 3.24 -0.32
N GLN A 13 -9.38 3.62 0.18
CA GLN A 13 -10.14 4.73 -0.37
C GLN A 13 -9.38 6.07 -0.21
N GLY A 14 -8.82 6.33 0.97
CA GLY A 14 -8.00 7.51 1.23
C GLY A 14 -6.79 7.58 0.31
N THR A 15 -6.00 6.50 0.25
CA THR A 15 -4.84 6.34 -0.64
C THR A 15 -5.19 6.58 -2.11
N PHE A 16 -6.33 6.07 -2.58
CA PHE A 16 -6.77 6.28 -3.96
C PHE A 16 -6.94 7.77 -4.28
N HIS A 17 -7.49 8.57 -3.35
CA HIS A 17 -7.66 10.01 -3.54
C HIS A 17 -6.36 10.82 -3.45
N TYR A 18 -5.30 10.26 -2.86
CA TYR A 18 -3.96 10.87 -2.83
C TYR A 18 -3.15 10.58 -4.11
N LEU A 19 -3.60 9.63 -4.95
CA LEU A 19 -2.97 9.42 -6.25
C LEU A 19 -3.19 10.66 -7.14
N PRO A 20 -2.18 11.10 -7.91
CA PRO A 20 -2.37 12.08 -8.98
C PRO A 20 -3.46 11.66 -9.98
N ASP A 21 -4.22 12.62 -10.53
CA ASP A 21 -5.34 12.36 -11.45
C ASP A 21 -5.00 11.37 -12.58
N HIS A 22 -3.85 11.56 -13.22
CA HIS A 22 -3.40 10.70 -14.32
C HIS A 22 -3.13 9.24 -13.88
N LEU A 23 -2.89 8.99 -12.59
CA LEU A 23 -2.76 7.64 -12.03
C LEU A 23 -4.10 7.08 -11.56
N GLN A 24 -5.04 7.91 -11.07
CA GLN A 24 -6.40 7.49 -10.76
C GLN A 24 -7.15 6.96 -12.00
N GLU A 25 -6.80 7.44 -13.20
CA GLU A 25 -7.32 6.91 -14.47
C GLU A 25 -6.74 5.52 -14.84
N GLN A 26 -5.61 5.12 -14.23
CA GLN A 26 -4.87 3.92 -14.59
C GLN A 26 -4.90 2.82 -13.51
N ILE A 27 -5.14 3.20 -12.27
CA ILE A 27 -5.17 2.36 -11.08
C ILE A 27 -6.60 2.39 -10.57
N SER A 28 -7.24 1.24 -10.39
CA SER A 28 -8.56 1.20 -9.76
C SER A 28 -8.43 1.18 -8.23
N GLN A 29 -9.47 1.60 -7.53
CA GLN A 29 -9.53 1.49 -6.07
C GLN A 29 -9.34 0.03 -5.60
N ASP A 30 -9.88 -0.95 -6.34
CA ASP A 30 -9.65 -2.37 -6.05
C ASP A 30 -8.16 -2.75 -6.18
N GLU A 31 -7.44 -2.18 -7.15
CA GLU A 31 -6.01 -2.41 -7.31
C GLU A 31 -5.21 -1.78 -6.17
N VAL A 32 -5.66 -0.62 -5.64
CA VAL A 32 -5.10 -0.03 -4.42
C VAL A 32 -5.28 -0.98 -3.25
N LEU A 33 -6.52 -1.43 -2.99
CA LEU A 33 -6.84 -2.33 -1.88
C LEU A 33 -5.99 -3.60 -1.92
N GLN A 34 -5.90 -4.25 -3.08
CA GLN A 34 -5.08 -5.46 -3.27
C GLN A 34 -3.61 -5.22 -2.91
N VAL A 35 -3.04 -4.10 -3.35
CA VAL A 35 -1.63 -3.78 -3.05
C VAL A 35 -1.42 -3.60 -1.54
N LEU A 36 -2.33 -2.91 -0.85
CA LEU A 36 -2.24 -2.71 0.60
C LEU A 36 -2.47 -4.01 1.39
N GLU A 37 -3.40 -4.88 0.93
CA GLU A 37 -3.61 -6.22 1.49
C GLU A 37 -2.35 -7.07 1.39
N TYR A 38 -1.75 -7.15 0.21
CA TYR A 38 -0.53 -7.93 0.00
C TYR A 38 0.65 -7.38 0.82
N ARG A 39 0.73 -6.06 1.02
CA ARG A 39 1.72 -5.45 1.92
C ARG A 39 1.49 -5.85 3.37
N ASN A 40 0.25 -5.78 3.86
CA ASN A 40 -0.07 -6.19 5.23
C ASN A 40 0.23 -7.67 5.47
N GLN A 41 -0.11 -8.55 4.53
CA GLN A 41 0.27 -9.96 4.57
C GLN A 41 1.78 -10.17 4.64
N PHE A 42 2.57 -9.35 3.93
CA PHE A 42 4.03 -9.39 4.03
C PHE A 42 4.48 -9.07 5.45
N PHE A 43 4.02 -7.95 6.03
CA PHE A 43 4.40 -7.52 7.38
C PHE A 43 3.99 -8.54 8.46
N GLU A 44 2.80 -9.12 8.37
CA GLU A 44 2.35 -10.20 9.24
C GLU A 44 3.27 -11.43 9.18
N LYS A 45 3.71 -11.81 7.97
CA LYS A 45 4.59 -12.98 7.77
C LYS A 45 6.02 -12.75 8.22
N THR A 46 6.49 -11.49 8.18
CA THR A 46 7.89 -11.17 8.49
C THR A 46 8.10 -10.59 9.89
N ASN A 47 7.05 -10.45 10.72
CA ASN A 47 7.11 -9.80 12.05
C ASN A 47 7.82 -8.44 12.00
N PHE A 48 7.47 -7.64 11.00
CA PHE A 48 8.28 -6.50 10.58
C PHE A 48 7.72 -5.18 11.10
N SER A 49 8.59 -4.29 11.59
CA SER A 49 8.19 -3.06 12.29
C SER A 49 8.93 -1.77 11.87
N GLY A 50 9.65 -1.72 10.74
CA GLY A 50 10.37 -0.49 10.36
C GLY A 50 10.92 -0.48 8.94
N PHE A 51 10.86 0.67 8.26
CA PHE A 51 11.21 0.83 6.84
C PHE A 51 12.73 1.02 6.60
N ASP A 52 13.40 0.03 6.01
CA ASP A 52 14.69 0.21 5.30
C ASP A 52 14.50 -0.05 3.79
N ASP A 53 15.38 0.50 2.96
CA ASP A 53 15.35 0.44 1.47
C ASP A 53 15.41 -1.00 0.93
N SER A 54 16.08 -1.89 1.67
CA SER A 54 16.08 -3.33 1.44
C SER A 54 14.65 -3.91 1.48
N ASP A 55 13.82 -3.37 2.37
CA ASP A 55 12.54 -3.95 2.72
C ASP A 55 11.43 -3.44 1.81
N LEU A 56 11.56 -2.23 1.26
CA LEU A 56 10.73 -1.79 0.13
C LEU A 56 10.90 -2.73 -1.09
N LYS A 57 12.14 -3.15 -1.40
CA LYS A 57 12.39 -4.08 -2.51
C LYS A 57 11.78 -5.46 -2.26
N LYS A 58 11.88 -5.99 -1.03
CA LYS A 58 11.26 -7.27 -0.65
C LYS A 58 9.74 -7.19 -0.68
N THR A 59 9.17 -6.11 -0.15
CA THR A 59 7.72 -5.85 -0.16
C THR A 59 7.18 -5.80 -1.59
N ILE A 60 7.79 -5.02 -2.47
CA ILE A 60 7.40 -4.98 -3.90
C ILE A 60 7.55 -6.36 -4.55
N GLY A 61 8.63 -7.09 -4.24
CA GLY A 61 8.86 -8.44 -4.73
C GLY A 61 7.74 -9.40 -4.30
N PHE A 62 7.34 -9.33 -3.03
CA PHE A 62 6.26 -10.12 -2.46
C PHE A 62 4.92 -9.77 -3.10
N ILE A 63 4.54 -8.49 -3.15
CA ILE A 63 3.29 -8.02 -3.78
C ILE A 63 3.19 -8.54 -5.22
N LYS A 64 4.26 -8.42 -6.00
CA LYS A 64 4.28 -8.93 -7.39
C LYS A 64 4.12 -10.45 -7.46
N ALA A 65 4.77 -11.18 -6.56
CA ALA A 65 4.69 -12.64 -6.55
C ALA A 65 3.27 -13.08 -6.19
N THR A 66 2.69 -12.53 -5.12
CA THR A 66 1.33 -12.84 -4.66
C THR A 66 0.29 -12.50 -5.73
N ALA A 67 0.35 -11.29 -6.30
CA ALA A 67 -0.52 -10.90 -7.41
C ALA A 67 -0.43 -11.88 -8.59
N ALA A 68 0.78 -12.29 -8.96
CA ALA A 68 0.98 -13.25 -10.06
C ALA A 68 0.43 -14.65 -9.73
N PHE A 69 0.51 -15.10 -8.47
CA PHE A 69 -0.12 -16.35 -8.04
C PHE A 69 -1.66 -16.30 -8.13
N GLU A 70 -2.25 -15.13 -7.93
CA GLU A 70 -3.70 -14.91 -8.05
C GLU A 70 -4.15 -14.56 -9.48
N GLY A 71 -3.23 -14.53 -10.45
CA GLY A 71 -3.53 -14.28 -11.87
C GLY A 71 -3.49 -12.81 -12.28
N TYR A 72 -3.02 -11.92 -11.42
CA TYR A 72 -2.89 -10.48 -11.69
C TYR A 72 -1.45 -10.09 -12.06
N LEU A 73 -1.30 -9.04 -12.86
CA LEU A 73 -0.01 -8.48 -13.23
C LEU A 73 0.06 -7.00 -12.88
N ILE A 74 0.60 -6.70 -11.70
CA ILE A 74 0.76 -5.32 -11.21
C ILE A 74 2.17 -4.81 -11.54
N LYS A 75 2.25 -3.68 -12.25
CA LYS A 75 3.54 -3.05 -12.59
C LYS A 75 4.19 -2.45 -11.34
N ARG A 76 5.52 -2.52 -11.27
CA ARG A 76 6.31 -1.92 -10.17
C ARG A 76 5.98 -0.44 -9.94
N ALA A 77 5.79 0.34 -10.99
CA ALA A 77 5.48 1.77 -10.90
C ALA A 77 4.13 2.02 -10.19
N LYS A 78 3.13 1.18 -10.42
CA LYS A 78 1.82 1.28 -9.76
C LYS A 78 1.93 0.97 -8.27
N ILE A 79 2.64 -0.11 -7.91
CA ILE A 79 2.88 -0.47 -6.51
C ILE A 79 3.57 0.68 -5.77
N LEU A 80 4.64 1.26 -6.35
CA LEU A 80 5.35 2.38 -5.73
C LEU A 80 4.45 3.60 -5.54
N ALA A 81 3.67 3.97 -6.56
CA ALA A 81 2.76 5.10 -6.46
C ALA A 81 1.70 4.90 -5.36
N ILE A 82 1.16 3.69 -5.24
CA ILE A 82 0.19 3.34 -4.21
C ILE A 82 0.81 3.43 -2.81
N LEU A 83 1.99 2.84 -2.60
CA LEU A 83 2.66 2.87 -1.30
C LEU A 83 3.05 4.30 -0.89
N GLN A 84 3.52 5.11 -1.85
CA GLN A 84 3.83 6.51 -1.57
C GLN A 84 2.57 7.33 -1.24
N ALA A 85 1.48 7.14 -1.98
CA ALA A 85 0.21 7.80 -1.70
C ALA A 85 -0.38 7.37 -0.35
N GLU A 86 -0.15 6.13 0.08
CA GLU A 86 -0.50 5.67 1.42
C GLU A 86 0.34 6.37 2.48
N ASP A 87 1.66 6.44 2.32
CA ASP A 87 2.55 7.12 3.26
C ASP A 87 2.13 8.60 3.44
N GLU A 88 1.81 9.29 2.33
CA GLU A 88 1.32 10.68 2.34
C GLU A 88 -0.05 10.79 3.02
N TYR A 89 -0.99 9.89 2.69
CA TYR A 89 -2.29 9.83 3.36
C TYR A 89 -2.12 9.63 4.86
N LEU A 90 -1.38 8.61 5.31
CA LEU A 90 -1.22 8.29 6.73
C LEU A 90 -0.51 9.42 7.50
N ALA A 91 0.49 10.07 6.90
CA ALA A 91 1.18 11.22 7.49
C ALA A 91 0.21 12.38 7.79
N ASP A 92 -0.73 12.69 6.89
CA ASP A 92 -1.73 13.74 7.08
C ASP A 92 -2.72 13.43 8.24
N PHE A 93 -2.87 12.16 8.62
CA PHE A 93 -3.66 11.74 9.79
C PHE A 93 -2.82 11.57 11.07
N GLY A 94 -1.53 11.91 11.04
CA GLY A 94 -0.61 11.75 12.17
C GLY A 94 -0.13 10.32 12.40
N PHE A 95 -0.33 9.43 11.42
CA PHE A 95 0.27 8.09 11.38
C PHE A 95 1.56 8.17 10.54
N GLY A 96 2.66 8.62 11.14
CA GLY A 96 3.91 8.83 10.38
C GLY A 96 5.11 9.30 11.20
N ASP A 97 4.88 9.83 12.40
CA ASP A 97 5.93 10.12 13.39
C ASP A 97 6.04 8.94 14.38
N PHE A 98 6.91 7.97 14.09
CA PHE A 98 7.37 6.96 15.05
C PHE A 98 8.90 6.88 15.07
#